data_AF-A0A7V8YEE5-F1
#
_entry.id   AF-A0A7V8YEE5-F1
#
_cell.length_a   1.000
_cell.length_b   1.000
_cell.length_c   1.000
_cell.angle_alpha   90.00
_cell.angle_beta   90.00
_cell.angle_gamma   90.00
#
_symmetry.space_group_name_H-M   'P 1'
#
loop_
_entity.id
_entity.type
_entity.pdbx_description
1 polymer ?
#
loop_
_entity_poly.entity_id
_entity_poly.type
_entity_poly.pdbx_seq_one_letter_code
_entity_poly.pdbx_strand_id
1 'polypeptide(L)' 'FRDHRIVRMAEAPRAIHVDLVPSDEPPAGVGEPGVPPVAPAIANAVFALTGVRSRSLPLLRG' A
#
# COMPACT_ATOMS: atom_id res chain seq x y z
N PHE A 1 7.49 -10.74 20.07
CA PHE A 1 7.51 -11.08 18.62
C PHE A 1 6.16 -11.55 18.03
N ARG A 2 5.08 -11.75 18.80
CA ARG A 2 3.72 -12.09 18.27
C ARG A 2 2.69 -10.97 18.50
N ASP A 3 3.11 -9.95 19.20
CA ASP A 3 2.42 -8.77 19.69
C ASP A 3 2.33 -7.66 18.64
N HIS A 4 3.17 -7.72 17.60
CA HIS A 4 3.10 -6.82 16.46
C HIS A 4 2.63 -7.56 15.21
N ARG A 5 1.47 -7.17 14.68
CA ARG A 5 0.89 -7.78 13.48
C ARG A 5 1.59 -7.23 12.23
N ILE A 6 2.33 -8.11 11.56
CA ILE A 6 2.90 -7.88 10.23
C ILE A 6 2.10 -8.68 9.21
N VAL A 7 1.98 -8.15 7.99
CA VAL A 7 1.38 -8.83 6.84
C VAL A 7 2.03 -10.20 6.63
N ARG A 8 1.21 -11.24 6.50
CA ARG A 8 1.65 -12.61 6.15
C ARG A 8 1.34 -12.91 4.68
N MET A 9 1.93 -13.98 4.14
CA MET A 9 1.73 -14.39 2.75
C MET A 9 0.26 -14.49 2.34
N ALA A 10 -0.61 -15.01 3.23
CA ALA A 10 -2.03 -15.15 2.96
C ALA A 10 -2.81 -13.82 2.94
N GLU A 11 -2.23 -12.74 3.46
CA GLU A 11 -2.83 -11.39 3.51
C GLU A 11 -2.36 -10.51 2.35
N ALA A 12 -1.34 -10.93 1.59
CA ALA A 12 -0.87 -10.21 0.42
C ALA A 12 -1.87 -10.33 -0.75
N PRO A 13 -1.92 -9.33 -1.66
CA PRO A 13 -2.70 -9.45 -2.88
C PRO A 13 -2.29 -10.67 -3.70
N ARG A 14 -3.26 -11.35 -4.31
CA ARG A 14 -2.99 -12.51 -5.18
C ARG A 14 -2.23 -12.14 -6.47
N ALA A 15 -2.33 -10.88 -6.88
CA ALA A 15 -1.66 -10.34 -8.05
C ALA A 15 -1.07 -8.96 -7.72
N ILE A 16 0.15 -8.72 -8.18
CA ILE A 16 0.86 -7.44 -8.09
C ILE A 16 1.32 -7.11 -9.50
N HIS A 17 0.97 -5.91 -9.97
CA HIS A 17 1.44 -5.37 -11.26
C HIS A 17 2.57 -4.37 -11.01
N VAL A 18 3.59 -4.40 -11.86
CA VAL A 18 4.72 -3.46 -11.79
C VAL A 18 4.98 -2.95 -13.20
N ASP A 19 4.85 -1.64 -13.36
CA ASP A 19 5.18 -0.93 -14.59
C ASP A 19 6.53 -0.22 -14.42
N LEU A 20 7.46 -0.49 -15.35
CA LEU A 20 8.73 0.22 -15.42
C LEU A 20 8.58 1.41 -16.38
N VAL A 21 8.55 2.61 -15.81
CA VAL A 21 8.48 3.85 -16.60
C VAL A 21 9.87 4.14 -17.20
N PRO A 22 9.99 4.31 -18.53
CA PRO A 22 11.26 4.64 -19.17
C PRO A 22 11.85 5.96 -18.66
N SER A 23 13.16 6.01 -18.48
CA SER A 23 13.91 7.20 -18.06
C SER A 23 15.33 7.16 -18.63
N ASP A 24 15.80 8.28 -19.16
CA ASP A 24 17.19 8.46 -19.62
C ASP A 24 18.10 9.09 -18.54
N GLU A 25 17.53 9.42 -17.37
CA GLU A 25 18.27 9.98 -16.23
C GLU A 25 19.18 8.93 -15.57
N PRO A 26 20.25 9.34 -14.85
CA PRO A 26 21.07 8.41 -14.08
C PRO A 26 20.25 7.56 -13.09
N PRO A 27 20.63 6.30 -12.86
CA PRO A 27 19.93 5.43 -11.91
C PRO A 27 19.80 6.05 -10.51
N ALA A 28 18.62 5.95 -9.93
CA ALA A 28 18.30 6.44 -8.59
C ALA A 28 17.66 5.33 -7.73
N GLY A 29 17.52 5.60 -6.43
CA GLY A 29 16.92 4.65 -5.49
C GLY A 29 15.41 4.50 -5.68
N VAL A 30 14.94 3.25 -5.74
CA VAL A 30 13.50 2.90 -5.85
C VAL A 30 12.96 2.09 -4.66
N GLY A 31 13.79 1.85 -3.63
CA GLY A 31 13.42 1.02 -2.48
C GLY A 31 12.34 1.62 -1.58
N GLU A 32 12.38 2.94 -1.35
CA GLU A 32 11.43 3.65 -0.48
C GLU A 32 10.20 4.23 -1.20
N PRO A 33 10.28 4.77 -2.44
CA PRO A 33 9.15 5.42 -3.10
C PRO A 33 7.89 4.57 -3.22
N GLY A 34 8.03 3.24 -3.26
CA GLY A 34 6.90 2.32 -3.32
C GLY A 34 6.12 2.18 -2.00
N VAL A 35 6.67 2.56 -0.85
CA VAL A 35 6.05 2.35 0.46
C VAL A 35 4.97 3.39 0.81
N PRO A 36 5.25 4.72 0.73
CA PRO A 36 4.27 5.76 1.08
C PRO A 36 2.90 5.66 0.39
N PRO A 37 2.79 5.31 -0.91
CA PRO A 37 1.49 5.32 -1.60
C PRO A 37 0.58 4.13 -1.25
N VAL A 38 1.09 3.06 -0.63
CA VAL A 38 0.31 1.82 -0.39
C VAL A 38 -0.89 2.06 0.53
N ALA A 39 -0.66 2.65 1.71
CA ALA A 39 -1.72 2.90 2.69
C ALA A 39 -2.83 3.84 2.16
N PRO A 40 -2.53 5.02 1.56
CA PRO A 40 -3.57 5.89 1.01
C PRO A 40 -4.29 5.28 -0.20
N ALA A 41 -3.62 4.47 -1.04
CA ALA A 41 -4.28 3.76 -2.13
C ALA A 41 -5.36 2.80 -1.61
N ILE A 42 -5.03 2.01 -0.57
CA ILE A 42 -5.99 1.12 0.09
C ILE A 42 -7.12 1.92 0.75
N ALA A 43 -6.80 3.00 1.47
CA ALA A 43 -7.81 3.85 2.11
C ALA A 43 -8.79 4.48 1.08
N ASN A 44 -8.28 4.90 -0.08
CA ASN A 44 -9.09 5.40 -1.18
C ASN A 44 -9.99 4.31 -1.79
N ALA A 45 -9.48 3.10 -1.95
CA ALA A 45 -10.28 1.96 -2.43
C ALA A 45 -11.42 1.62 -1.46
N VAL A 46 -11.14 1.61 -0.15
CA VAL A 46 -12.17 1.40 0.89
C VAL A 46 -13.23 2.51 0.84
N PHE A 47 -12.82 3.78 0.72
CA PHE A 47 -13.77 4.88 0.56
C PHE A 47 -14.62 4.74 -0.70
N ALA A 48 -14.01 4.39 -1.85
CA ALA A 48 -14.74 4.19 -3.09
C ALA A 48 -15.80 3.07 -2.98
N LEU A 49 -15.51 2.02 -2.22
CA LEU A 49 -16.43 0.89 -2.00
C LEU A 49 -17.52 1.16 -0.95
N THR A 50 -17.28 2.03 0.02
CA THR A 50 -18.12 2.14 1.22
C THR A 50 -18.66 3.54 1.52
N GLY A 51 -18.10 4.59 0.91
CA GLY A 51 -18.36 5.99 1.26
C GLY A 51 -17.73 6.45 2.58
N VAL A 52 -17.13 5.55 3.37
CA VAL A 52 -16.54 5.89 4.68
C VAL A 52 -15.10 6.33 4.52
N ARG A 53 -14.77 7.53 5.00
CA ARG A 53 -13.43 8.10 4.93
C ARG A 53 -12.68 7.92 6.26
N SER A 54 -11.75 6.96 6.32
CA SER A 54 -10.79 6.90 7.43
C SER A 54 -9.66 7.92 7.23
N ARG A 55 -9.24 8.56 8.32
CA ARG A 55 -8.09 9.48 8.39
C ARG A 55 -7.02 9.02 9.39
N SER A 56 -7.22 7.87 10.01
CA SER A 56 -6.28 7.28 10.98
C SER A 56 -5.87 5.88 10.52
N LEU A 57 -4.64 5.52 10.86
CA LEU A 57 -4.10 4.18 10.70
C LEU A 57 -3.95 3.53 12.09
N PRO A 58 -3.99 2.18 12.18
CA PRO A 58 -4.33 1.25 11.11
C PRO A 58 -5.80 1.35 10.67
N LEU A 59 -6.11 0.94 9.43
CA LEU A 59 -7.48 0.89 8.90
C LEU A 59 -8.27 -0.25 9.56
N LEU A 60 -8.68 -0.06 10.80
CA LEU A 60 -9.51 -0.99 11.56
C LEU A 60 -10.99 -0.66 11.33
N ARG A 61 -11.85 -1.68 11.34
CA ARG A 61 -13.29 -1.43 11.48
C ARG A 61 -13.52 -0.85 12.87
N GLY A 62 -14.21 0.29 12.93
CA GLY A 62 -14.83 0.77 14.17
C GLY A 62 -15.98 -0.13 14.60
#